data_AF-A0A4Y2Q6F4-F1
#
_entry.id   AF-A0A4Y2Q6F4-F1
#
_cell.length_a   1.000
_cell.length_b   1.000
_cell.length_c   1.000
_cell.angle_alpha   90.00
_cell.angle_beta   90.00
_cell.angle_gamma   90.00
#
_symmetry.space_group_name_H-M   'P 1'
#
loop_
_entity.id
_entity.type
_entity.pdbx_description
1 polymer ?
#
loop_
_entity_poly.entity_id
_entity_poly.type
_entity_poly.pdbx_seq_one_letter_code
_entity_poly.pdbx_strand_id
1 'polypeptide(L)'
;MVLVTIHGYLCFEAKDSEIYWTYRQKIDKNKYRFVVGWFGTYAFHVVCMEYPCIITFSMSILMQQCEGILLQFQKNIKNAKFSTPAQYYRMLNDYNTIEDKILLLQAIMSKPLFLILSIGFLSFYSSFMAFFLVEYDAYDLTEVVSNCFTATTIIVSVTIYRSRIPERILEIKRTIRSVIDEQKAANQMIEREISALVRIEQKEVVHLTACGLVYLERTFLLSAFGTVFTYGLLISNLKFTSF
;
A
#
# COMPACT_ATOMS: atom_id res chain seq x y z
N MET A 1 -5.91 -21.55 -2.45
CA MET A 1 -6.42 -22.93 -2.30
C MET A 1 -5.34 -23.99 -2.50
N VAL A 2 -4.57 -23.97 -3.61
CA VAL A 2 -3.46 -24.94 -3.85
C VAL A 2 -2.37 -24.90 -2.77
N LEU A 3 -1.95 -23.70 -2.33
CA LEU A 3 -1.00 -23.54 -1.22
C LEU A 3 -1.54 -24.08 0.11
N VAL A 4 -2.82 -23.87 0.40
CA VAL A 4 -3.48 -24.42 1.60
C VAL A 4 -3.53 -25.94 1.54
N THR A 5 -3.83 -26.53 0.38
CA THR A 5 -3.86 -27.98 0.22
C THR A 5 -2.47 -28.60 0.31
N ILE A 6 -1.43 -27.93 -0.21
CA ILE A 6 -0.03 -28.38 -0.09
C ILE A 6 0.44 -28.26 1.36
N HIS A 7 0.18 -27.14 2.03
CA HIS A 7 0.58 -26.92 3.41
C HIS A 7 -0.20 -27.83 4.38
N GLY A 8 -1.50 -28.05 4.15
CA GLY A 8 -2.30 -29.03 4.88
C GLY A 8 -1.87 -30.49 4.66
N TYR A 9 -1.38 -30.81 3.46
CA TYR A 9 -0.78 -32.13 3.16
C TYR A 9 0.57 -32.31 3.87
N LEU A 10 1.44 -31.29 3.85
CA LEU A 10 2.74 -31.30 4.52
C LEU A 10 2.60 -31.37 6.06
N CYS A 11 1.64 -30.64 6.64
CA CYS A 11 1.32 -30.74 8.08
C CYS A 11 0.77 -32.12 8.48
N PHE A 12 0.16 -32.86 7.55
CA PHE A 12 -0.33 -34.22 7.80
C PHE A 12 0.78 -35.28 7.68
N GLU A 13 1.74 -35.06 6.78
CA GLU A 13 2.88 -35.96 6.56
C GLU A 13 3.92 -35.86 7.68
N ALA A 14 4.07 -34.68 8.29
CA ALA A 14 4.84 -34.46 9.52
C ALA A 14 4.15 -35.09 10.75
N LYS A 15 4.19 -36.42 10.85
CA LYS A 15 3.52 -37.22 11.89
C LYS A 15 3.91 -36.88 13.35
N ASP A 16 5.01 -36.15 13.59
CA ASP A 16 5.61 -36.00 14.92
C ASP A 16 5.59 -34.59 15.52
N SER A 17 5.09 -33.54 14.84
CA SER A 17 5.03 -32.20 15.45
C SER A 17 3.77 -32.06 16.30
N GLU A 18 3.90 -32.03 17.63
CA GLU A 18 2.78 -31.73 18.54
C GLU A 18 2.04 -30.45 18.06
N ILE A 19 0.87 -30.60 17.43
CA ILE A 19 0.13 -29.45 16.89
C ILE A 19 -0.53 -28.76 18.08
N TYR A 20 0.15 -27.75 18.62
CA TYR A 20 -0.40 -26.83 19.60
C TYR A 20 -1.31 -25.83 18.89
N TRP A 21 -2.61 -25.91 19.14
CA TRP A 21 -3.54 -24.87 18.69
C TRP A 21 -3.40 -23.61 19.56
N THR A 22 -3.95 -22.48 19.10
CA THR A 22 -4.16 -21.29 19.93
C THR A 22 -4.76 -21.74 21.27
N TYR A 23 -4.11 -21.39 22.39
CA TYR A 23 -4.36 -21.88 23.77
C TYR A 23 -3.64 -23.15 24.25
N ARG A 24 -2.64 -23.68 23.53
CA ARG A 24 -1.74 -24.76 24.01
C ARG A 24 -2.48 -26.05 24.39
N GLN A 25 -3.66 -26.29 23.81
CA GLN A 25 -4.47 -27.45 24.11
C GLN A 25 -4.02 -28.65 23.26
N LYS A 26 -3.58 -29.74 23.91
CA LYS A 26 -3.16 -30.97 23.22
C LYS A 26 -4.40 -31.70 22.68
N ILE A 27 -4.41 -32.00 21.38
CA ILE A 27 -5.48 -32.76 20.74
C ILE A 27 -5.05 -34.23 20.66
N ASP A 28 -5.52 -35.04 21.63
CA ASP A 28 -5.14 -36.45 21.83
C ASP A 28 -5.70 -37.43 20.78
N LYS A 29 -6.70 -37.01 19.98
CA LYS A 29 -7.38 -37.89 19.00
C LYS A 29 -6.99 -37.59 17.56
N ASN A 30 -6.30 -38.56 16.94
CA ASN A 30 -5.73 -38.49 15.59
C ASN A 30 -6.74 -38.07 14.48
N LYS A 31 -8.02 -38.44 14.59
CA LYS A 31 -9.08 -38.06 13.62
C LYS A 31 -9.48 -36.59 13.69
N TYR A 32 -9.50 -35.97 14.87
CA TYR A 32 -9.89 -34.56 15.01
C TYR A 32 -8.72 -33.62 14.75
N ARG A 33 -7.48 -34.09 14.93
CA ARG A 33 -6.25 -33.34 14.68
C ARG A 33 -6.13 -32.90 13.21
N PHE A 34 -6.46 -33.78 12.25
CA PHE A 34 -6.44 -33.43 10.83
C PHE A 34 -7.45 -32.33 10.49
N VAL A 35 -8.70 -32.49 10.93
CA VAL A 35 -9.78 -31.52 10.63
C VAL A 35 -9.46 -30.16 11.26
N VAL A 36 -9.06 -30.14 12.53
CA VAL A 36 -8.73 -28.92 13.26
C VAL A 36 -7.47 -28.24 12.72
N GLY A 37 -6.46 -29.02 12.33
CA GLY A 37 -5.26 -28.50 11.64
C GLY A 37 -5.63 -27.86 10.31
N TRP A 38 -6.41 -28.55 9.47
CA TRP A 38 -6.86 -28.02 8.19
C TRP A 38 -7.66 -26.72 8.33
N PHE A 39 -8.62 -26.66 9.26
CA PHE A 39 -9.39 -25.44 9.52
C PHE A 39 -8.50 -24.30 10.05
N GLY A 40 -7.56 -24.59 10.95
CA GLY A 40 -6.61 -23.60 11.48
C GLY A 40 -5.71 -23.03 10.39
N THR A 41 -5.11 -23.89 9.58
CA THR A 41 -4.27 -23.51 8.44
C THR A 41 -5.05 -22.74 7.38
N TYR A 42 -6.28 -23.16 7.08
CA TYR A 42 -7.17 -22.44 6.17
C TYR A 42 -7.53 -21.06 6.72
N ALA A 43 -7.94 -20.96 7.97
CA ALA A 43 -8.27 -19.69 8.62
C ALA A 43 -7.06 -18.75 8.64
N PHE A 44 -5.87 -19.26 8.96
CA PHE A 44 -4.62 -18.50 8.90
C PHE A 44 -4.35 -17.97 7.50
N HIS A 45 -4.41 -18.81 6.46
CA HIS A 45 -4.18 -18.36 5.09
C HIS A 45 -5.21 -17.30 4.64
N VAL A 46 -6.48 -17.49 4.99
CA VAL A 46 -7.54 -16.55 4.62
C VAL A 46 -7.33 -15.19 5.33
N VAL A 47 -7.06 -15.21 6.64
CA VAL A 47 -6.93 -13.99 7.45
C VAL A 47 -5.61 -13.27 7.24
N CYS A 48 -4.51 -14.00 7.14
CA CYS A 48 -3.16 -13.42 7.08
C CYS A 48 -2.66 -13.17 5.65
N MET A 49 -3.23 -13.83 4.64
CA MET A 49 -2.81 -13.64 3.23
C MET A 49 -3.93 -13.14 2.32
N GLU A 50 -5.06 -13.85 2.27
CA GLU A 50 -6.08 -13.58 1.26
C GLU A 50 -6.77 -12.23 1.49
N TYR A 51 -7.29 -11.97 2.69
CA TYR A 51 -7.94 -10.70 2.99
C TYR A 51 -6.99 -9.49 2.88
N PRO A 52 -5.77 -9.49 3.46
CA PRO A 52 -4.85 -8.38 3.31
C PRO A 52 -4.50 -8.10 1.84
N CYS A 53 -4.30 -9.15 1.02
CA CYS A 53 -4.07 -9.00 -0.41
C CYS A 53 -5.28 -8.37 -1.11
N ILE A 54 -6.49 -8.90 -0.90
CA ILE A 54 -7.72 -8.39 -1.52
C ILE A 54 -7.94 -6.92 -1.17
N ILE A 55 -7.76 -6.54 0.10
CA ILE A 55 -7.93 -5.15 0.52
C ILE A 55 -6.84 -4.28 -0.12
N THR A 56 -5.58 -4.72 -0.14
CA THR A 56 -4.47 -4.01 -0.80
C THR A 56 -4.74 -3.78 -2.28
N PHE A 57 -5.20 -4.80 -3.01
CA PHE A 57 -5.57 -4.68 -4.42
C PHE A 57 -6.73 -3.70 -4.60
N SER A 58 -7.79 -3.82 -3.79
CA SER A 58 -8.95 -2.93 -3.85
C SER A 58 -8.55 -1.47 -3.64
N MET A 59 -7.70 -1.21 -2.63
CA MET A 59 -7.17 0.12 -2.34
C MET A 59 -6.26 0.63 -3.47
N SER A 60 -5.44 -0.24 -4.05
CA SER A 60 -4.55 0.11 -5.17
C SER A 60 -5.35 0.51 -6.42
N ILE A 61 -6.45 -0.19 -6.71
CA ILE A 61 -7.36 0.13 -7.82
C ILE A 61 -7.99 1.51 -7.62
N LEU A 62 -8.45 1.83 -6.41
CA LEU A 62 -9.01 3.15 -6.10
C LEU A 62 -7.97 4.27 -6.31
N MET A 63 -6.73 4.05 -5.87
CA MET A 63 -5.63 5.00 -6.11
C MET A 63 -5.31 5.15 -7.60
N GLN A 64 -5.32 4.05 -8.36
CA GLN A 64 -5.10 4.08 -9.80
C GLN A 64 -6.22 4.83 -10.54
N GLN A 65 -7.47 4.67 -10.13
CA GLN A 65 -8.59 5.45 -10.68
C GLN A 65 -8.41 6.94 -10.40
N CYS A 66 -7.98 7.29 -9.19
CA CYS A 66 -7.66 8.67 -8.83
C CYS A 66 -6.51 9.23 -9.70
N GLU A 67 -5.45 8.45 -9.93
CA GLU A 67 -4.36 8.81 -10.85
C GLU A 67 -4.91 9.07 -12.27
N GLY A 68 -5.81 8.21 -12.75
CA GLY A 68 -6.47 8.36 -14.05
C GLY A 68 -7.25 9.67 -14.19
N ILE A 69 -8.01 10.05 -13.17
CA ILE A 69 -8.76 11.33 -13.14
C ILE A 69 -7.79 12.52 -13.21
N LEU A 70 -6.70 12.48 -12.45
CA LEU A 70 -5.66 13.52 -12.46
C LEU A 70 -4.98 13.63 -13.83
N LEU A 71 -4.65 12.50 -14.46
CA LEU A 71 -4.07 12.46 -15.81
C LEU A 71 -5.02 13.02 -16.87
N GLN A 72 -6.31 12.69 -16.78
CA GLN A 72 -7.31 13.23 -17.68
C GLN A 72 -7.44 14.74 -17.50
N PHE A 73 -7.47 15.21 -16.25
CA PHE A 73 -7.48 16.64 -15.95
C PHE A 73 -6.25 17.35 -16.54
N GLN A 74 -5.04 16.79 -16.35
CA GLN A 74 -3.81 17.34 -16.93
C GLN A 74 -3.87 17.45 -18.46
N LYS A 75 -4.39 16.41 -19.14
CA LYS A 75 -4.58 16.43 -20.61
C LYS A 75 -5.58 17.50 -21.03
N ASN A 76 -6.67 17.67 -20.27
CA ASN A 76 -7.66 18.70 -20.54
C ASN A 76 -7.04 20.11 -20.42
N ILE A 77 -6.16 20.35 -19.45
CA ILE A 77 -5.44 21.61 -19.31
C ILE A 77 -4.57 21.89 -20.53
N LYS A 78 -3.76 20.91 -20.95
CA LYS A 78 -2.85 21.06 -22.11
C LYS A 78 -3.60 21.34 -23.42
N ASN A 79 -4.78 20.75 -23.58
CA ASN A 79 -5.56 20.89 -24.80
C ASN A 79 -6.57 22.04 -24.74
N ALA A 80 -6.75 22.69 -23.60
CA ALA A 80 -7.71 23.76 -23.42
C ALA A 80 -7.25 25.01 -24.16
N LYS A 81 -8.08 25.49 -25.09
CA LYS A 81 -7.99 26.84 -25.62
C LYS A 81 -8.75 27.75 -24.67
N PHE A 82 -8.03 28.44 -23.81
CA PHE A 82 -8.62 29.38 -22.87
C PHE A 82 -8.92 30.68 -23.60
N SER A 83 -10.17 30.81 -24.06
CA SER A 83 -10.62 31.97 -24.83
C SER A 83 -11.71 32.76 -24.11
N THR A 84 -12.23 32.23 -23.00
CA THR A 84 -13.30 32.88 -22.24
C THR A 84 -13.08 32.77 -20.73
N PRO A 85 -13.49 33.79 -19.94
CA PRO A 85 -13.35 33.78 -18.48
C PRO A 85 -14.04 32.59 -17.83
N ALA A 86 -15.18 32.18 -18.39
CA ALA A 86 -15.97 31.05 -17.89
C ALA A 86 -15.20 29.72 -17.92
N GLN A 87 -14.28 29.53 -18.87
CA GLN A 87 -13.46 28.31 -18.97
C GLN A 87 -12.44 28.22 -17.82
N TYR A 88 -11.84 29.34 -17.42
CA TYR A 88 -10.92 29.40 -16.29
C TYR A 88 -11.62 29.07 -14.96
N TYR A 89 -12.81 29.65 -14.74
CA TYR A 89 -13.61 29.35 -13.53
C TYR A 89 -14.10 27.90 -13.50
N ARG A 90 -14.50 27.35 -14.66
CA ARG A 90 -14.89 25.93 -14.75
C ARG A 90 -13.71 25.04 -14.38
N MET A 91 -12.52 25.31 -14.90
CA MET A 91 -11.31 24.55 -14.58
C MET A 91 -10.93 24.63 -13.10
N LEU A 92 -11.05 25.80 -12.47
CA LEU A 92 -10.84 25.95 -11.03
C LEU A 92 -11.86 25.13 -10.23
N ASN A 93 -13.14 25.14 -10.63
CA ASN A 93 -14.17 24.35 -9.96
C ASN A 93 -13.97 22.84 -10.13
N ASP A 94 -13.56 22.40 -11.33
CA ASP A 94 -13.21 21.02 -11.62
C ASP A 94 -12.03 20.57 -10.76
N TYR A 95 -11.00 21.41 -10.63
CA TYR A 95 -9.85 21.13 -9.75
C TYR A 95 -10.27 21.01 -8.28
N ASN A 96 -11.06 21.95 -7.76
CA ASN A 96 -11.56 21.89 -6.38
C ASN A 96 -12.36 20.61 -6.14
N THR A 97 -13.21 20.22 -7.09
CA THR A 97 -13.99 18.98 -7.00
C THR A 97 -13.09 17.74 -6.97
N ILE A 98 -11.99 17.73 -7.73
CA ILE A 98 -11.01 16.64 -7.71
C ILE A 98 -10.27 16.61 -6.37
N GLU A 99 -9.86 17.78 -5.87
CA GLU A 99 -9.19 17.92 -4.57
C GLU A 99 -10.07 17.42 -3.42
N ASP A 100 -11.34 17.81 -3.37
CA ASP A 100 -12.30 17.35 -2.37
C ASP A 100 -12.45 15.82 -2.39
N LYS A 101 -12.49 15.22 -3.59
CA LYS A 101 -12.54 13.75 -3.74
C LYS A 101 -11.27 13.08 -3.25
N ILE A 102 -10.09 13.68 -3.49
CA ILE A 102 -8.80 13.16 -3.00
C ILE A 102 -8.74 13.22 -1.48
N LEU A 103 -9.21 14.31 -0.87
CA LEU A 103 -9.27 14.47 0.58
C LEU A 103 -10.25 13.48 1.21
N LEU A 104 -11.41 13.26 0.60
CA LEU A 104 -12.38 12.26 1.05
C LEU A 104 -11.80 10.84 0.92
N LEU A 105 -11.13 10.54 -0.19
CA LEU A 105 -10.43 9.27 -0.39
C LEU A 105 -9.34 9.06 0.68
N GLN A 106 -8.56 10.10 0.98
CA GLN A 106 -7.56 10.08 2.04
C GLN A 106 -8.19 9.75 3.40
N ALA A 107 -9.29 10.43 3.76
CA ALA A 107 -9.95 10.23 5.04
C ALA A 107 -10.45 8.78 5.21
N ILE A 108 -11.03 8.19 4.15
CA ILE A 108 -11.53 6.82 4.16
C ILE A 108 -10.38 5.81 4.20
N MET A 109 -9.34 6.01 3.38
CA MET A 109 -8.27 5.02 3.22
C MET A 109 -7.20 5.11 4.31
N SER A 110 -7.06 6.25 5.00
CA SER A 110 -5.95 6.49 5.94
C SER A 110 -5.82 5.43 7.04
N LYS A 111 -6.94 5.03 7.65
CA LYS A 111 -6.98 4.00 8.71
C LYS A 111 -6.73 2.57 8.19
N PRO A 112 -7.48 2.05 7.20
CA PRO A 112 -7.26 0.68 6.72
C PRO A 112 -5.84 0.50 6.15
N LEU A 113 -5.29 1.54 5.53
CA LEU A 113 -3.96 1.50 4.96
C LEU A 113 -2.85 1.42 6.02
N PHE A 114 -3.03 2.10 7.15
CA PHE A 114 -2.15 1.94 8.30
C PHE A 114 -2.19 0.51 8.84
N LEU A 115 -3.40 -0.06 9.04
CA LEU A 115 -3.56 -1.43 9.52
C LEU A 115 -2.91 -2.47 8.60
N ILE A 116 -3.11 -2.32 7.28
CA ILE A 116 -2.54 -3.22 6.28
C ILE A 116 -1.01 -3.12 6.25
N LEU A 117 -0.45 -1.91 6.37
CA LEU A 117 0.99 -1.75 6.48
C LEU A 117 1.54 -2.39 7.74
N SER A 118 0.87 -2.22 8.88
CA SER A 118 1.23 -2.90 10.13
C SER A 118 1.20 -4.42 9.98
N ILE A 119 0.17 -4.97 9.33
CA ILE A 119 0.09 -6.41 9.01
C ILE A 119 1.28 -6.81 8.12
N GLY A 120 1.59 -6.04 7.08
CA GLY A 120 2.75 -6.29 6.22
C GLY A 120 4.07 -6.35 6.99
N PHE A 121 4.33 -5.37 7.87
CA PHE A 121 5.52 -5.39 8.71
C PHE A 121 5.54 -6.59 9.67
N LEU A 122 4.43 -6.88 10.36
CA LEU A 122 4.33 -8.01 11.27
C LEU A 122 4.58 -9.35 10.56
N SER A 123 4.05 -9.52 9.35
CA SER A 123 4.29 -10.71 8.52
C SER A 123 5.77 -10.81 8.11
N PHE A 124 6.41 -9.70 7.75
CA PHE A 124 7.86 -9.66 7.49
C PHE A 124 8.67 -10.09 8.71
N TYR A 125 8.37 -9.52 9.89
CA TYR A 125 9.07 -9.88 11.13
C TYR A 125 8.86 -11.34 11.51
N SER A 126 7.64 -11.86 11.35
CA SER A 126 7.31 -13.25 11.66
C SER A 126 8.09 -14.21 10.76
N SER A 127 8.16 -13.94 9.46
CA SER A 127 8.99 -14.72 8.53
C SER A 127 10.48 -14.66 8.87
N PHE A 128 10.99 -13.49 9.27
CA PHE A 128 12.38 -13.33 9.69
C PHE A 128 12.69 -14.14 10.96
N MET A 129 11.81 -14.07 11.98
CA MET A 129 11.97 -14.85 13.21
C MET A 129 11.98 -16.35 12.91
N ALA A 130 11.03 -16.84 12.10
CA ALA A 130 10.99 -18.24 11.70
C ALA A 130 12.25 -18.67 10.94
N PHE A 131 12.73 -17.86 9.99
CA PHE A 131 13.93 -18.15 9.21
C PHE A 131 15.22 -18.21 10.05
N PHE A 132 15.37 -17.34 11.04
CA PHE A 132 16.60 -17.29 11.84
C PHE A 132 16.57 -18.19 13.07
N LEU A 133 15.42 -18.41 13.72
CA LEU A 133 15.36 -19.05 15.04
C LEU A 133 14.95 -20.54 15.01
N VAL A 134 14.19 -21.00 14.02
CA VAL A 134 13.62 -22.37 13.99
C VAL A 134 14.47 -23.29 13.09
N GLU A 135 14.76 -24.51 13.54
CA GLU A 135 15.38 -25.56 12.70
C GLU A 135 14.36 -26.08 11.69
N TYR A 136 14.78 -26.21 10.42
CA TYR A 136 13.86 -26.31 9.28
C TYR A 136 13.20 -27.68 9.12
N ASP A 137 11.87 -27.68 9.10
CA ASP A 137 11.07 -28.64 8.35
C ASP A 137 10.50 -28.01 7.06
N ALA A 138 10.18 -28.85 6.06
CA ALA A 138 9.72 -28.39 4.74
C ALA A 138 8.39 -27.59 4.78
N TYR A 139 7.55 -27.79 5.80
CA TYR A 139 6.27 -27.07 5.95
C TYR A 139 6.48 -25.60 6.35
N ASP A 140 7.43 -25.32 7.24
CA ASP A 140 7.74 -23.97 7.71
C ASP A 140 8.26 -23.08 6.58
N LEU A 141 9.01 -23.66 5.64
CA LEU A 141 9.56 -22.93 4.52
C LEU A 141 8.46 -22.38 3.58
N THR A 142 7.38 -23.15 3.38
CA THR A 142 6.25 -22.71 2.53
C THR A 142 5.49 -21.53 3.14
N GLU A 143 5.32 -21.53 4.47
CA GLU A 143 4.67 -20.44 5.20
C GLU A 143 5.52 -19.17 5.19
N VAL A 144 6.82 -19.30 5.50
CA VAL A 144 7.78 -18.19 5.53
C VAL A 144 7.84 -17.48 4.19
N VAL A 145 7.96 -18.23 3.09
CA VAL A 145 8.03 -17.69 1.73
C VAL A 145 6.74 -16.95 1.37
N SER A 146 5.59 -17.53 1.68
CA SER A 146 4.29 -16.94 1.33
C SER A 146 3.99 -15.67 2.15
N ASN A 147 4.38 -15.64 3.42
CA ASN A 147 4.28 -14.46 4.28
C ASN A 147 5.21 -13.33 3.80
N CYS A 148 6.46 -13.65 3.44
CA CYS A 148 7.40 -12.70 2.84
C CYS A 148 6.85 -12.10 1.53
N PHE A 149 6.31 -12.95 0.66
CA PHE A 149 5.74 -12.50 -0.61
C PHE A 149 4.55 -11.56 -0.38
N THR A 150 3.61 -11.97 0.46
CA THR A 150 2.43 -11.17 0.81
C THR A 150 2.82 -9.82 1.40
N ALA A 151 3.74 -9.82 2.37
CA ALA A 151 4.23 -8.60 3.01
C ALA A 151 4.92 -7.66 2.00
N THR A 152 5.73 -8.21 1.09
CA THR A 152 6.37 -7.45 0.00
C THR A 152 5.32 -6.84 -0.92
N THR A 153 4.36 -7.62 -1.39
CA THR A 153 3.29 -7.15 -2.27
C THR A 153 2.50 -6.01 -1.62
N ILE A 154 2.17 -6.13 -0.34
CA ILE A 154 1.46 -5.10 0.43
C ILE A 154 2.27 -3.80 0.46
N ILE A 155 3.50 -3.85 0.96
CA ILE A 155 4.33 -2.65 1.18
C ILE A 155 4.65 -1.96 -0.14
N VAL A 156 5.04 -2.73 -1.16
CA VAL A 156 5.41 -2.19 -2.48
C VAL A 156 4.21 -1.58 -3.19
N SER A 157 3.09 -2.30 -3.29
CA SER A 157 1.91 -1.83 -4.02
C SER A 157 1.37 -0.55 -3.41
N VAL A 158 1.12 -0.56 -2.09
CA VAL A 158 0.58 0.59 -1.37
C VAL A 158 1.48 1.82 -1.51
N THR A 159 2.79 1.66 -1.41
CA THR A 159 3.72 2.79 -1.48
C THR A 159 3.83 3.35 -2.91
N ILE A 160 3.88 2.48 -3.93
CA ILE A 160 3.96 2.92 -5.33
C ILE A 160 2.69 3.68 -5.74
N TYR A 161 1.50 3.09 -5.55
CA TYR A 161 0.28 3.74 -6.02
C TYR A 161 0.00 5.03 -5.28
N ARG A 162 0.35 5.11 -3.99
CA ARG A 162 0.11 6.29 -3.20
C ARG A 162 1.08 7.43 -3.50
N SER A 163 2.36 7.13 -3.75
CA SER A 163 3.36 8.15 -4.10
C SER A 163 3.09 8.81 -5.45
N ARG A 164 2.41 8.13 -6.37
CA ARG A 164 2.06 8.72 -7.68
C ARG A 164 1.07 9.88 -7.60
N ILE A 165 0.11 9.87 -6.67
CA ILE A 165 -0.91 10.92 -6.56
C ILE A 165 -0.30 12.31 -6.34
N PRO A 166 0.54 12.54 -5.30
CA PRO A 166 1.19 13.85 -5.11
C PRO A 166 2.15 14.21 -6.25
N GLU A 167 2.84 13.23 -6.86
CA GLU A 167 3.67 13.44 -8.05
C GLU A 167 2.83 14.00 -9.22
N ARG A 168 1.64 13.43 -9.47
CA ARG A 168 0.72 13.93 -10.52
C ARG A 168 0.18 15.31 -10.21
N ILE A 169 -0.16 15.61 -8.95
CA ILE A 169 -0.59 16.95 -8.55
C ILE A 169 0.52 17.98 -8.84
N LEU A 170 1.78 17.64 -8.58
CA LEU A 170 2.93 18.48 -8.92
C LEU A 170 3.08 18.66 -10.44
N GLU A 171 2.90 17.61 -11.24
CA GLU A 171 2.92 17.71 -12.71
C GLU A 171 1.79 18.60 -13.26
N ILE A 172 0.60 18.53 -12.67
CA ILE A 172 -0.52 19.43 -13.00
C ILE A 172 -0.14 20.88 -12.70
N LYS A 173 0.43 21.16 -11.53
CA LYS A 173 0.87 22.53 -11.19
C LYS A 173 1.92 23.06 -12.15
N ARG A 174 2.90 22.24 -12.54
CA ARG A 174 3.89 22.61 -13.59
C ARG A 174 3.21 22.89 -14.93
N THR A 175 2.23 22.08 -15.30
CA THR A 175 1.47 22.26 -16.54
C THR A 175 0.69 23.58 -16.52
N ILE A 176 0.03 23.89 -15.40
CA ILE A 176 -0.70 25.15 -15.21
C ILE A 176 0.24 26.34 -15.29
N ARG A 177 1.41 26.27 -14.63
CA ARG A 177 2.43 27.31 -14.72
C ARG A 177 2.86 27.57 -16.16
N SER A 178 3.15 26.52 -16.93
CA SER A 178 3.49 26.65 -18.36
C SER A 178 2.41 27.38 -19.15
N VAL A 179 1.14 27.04 -18.93
CA VAL A 179 0.00 27.70 -19.59
C VAL A 179 -0.11 29.18 -19.21
N ILE A 180 0.12 29.51 -17.94
CA ILE A 180 0.14 30.92 -17.47
C ILE A 180 1.25 31.68 -18.19
N ASP A 181 2.45 31.11 -18.31
CA ASP A 181 3.60 31.77 -18.93
C ASP A 181 3.39 31.98 -20.43
N GLU A 182 2.85 30.99 -21.15
CA GLU A 182 2.51 31.10 -22.58
C GLU A 182 1.48 32.20 -22.85
N GLN A 183 0.44 32.30 -22.03
CA GLN A 183 -0.60 33.30 -22.21
C GLN A 183 -0.12 34.72 -21.86
N LYS A 184 0.78 34.86 -20.87
CA LYS A 184 1.43 36.14 -20.54
C LYS A 184 2.30 36.61 -21.71
N ALA A 185 3.07 35.70 -22.30
CA ALA A 185 3.89 36.00 -23.46
C ALA A 185 3.07 36.39 -24.71
N ALA A 186 1.89 35.79 -24.88
CA ALA A 186 0.99 36.08 -26.01
C ALA A 186 0.17 37.37 -25.86
N ASN A 187 0.24 38.07 -24.71
CA ASN A 187 -0.50 39.30 -24.42
C ASN A 187 -2.03 39.18 -24.60
N GLN A 188 -2.58 37.96 -24.44
CA GLN A 188 -4.00 37.63 -24.68
C GLN A 188 -4.91 37.85 -23.44
N MET A 189 -4.47 38.59 -22.41
CA MET A 189 -4.92 38.36 -21.03
C MET A 189 -5.76 39.47 -20.38
N ILE A 190 -6.72 39.03 -19.55
CA ILE A 190 -7.40 39.82 -18.52
C ILE A 190 -6.92 39.34 -17.14
N GLU A 191 -6.45 40.24 -16.26
CA GLU A 191 -5.89 39.91 -14.92
C GLU A 191 -6.76 38.96 -14.07
N ARG A 192 -8.09 39.09 -14.17
CA ARG A 192 -9.05 38.25 -13.44
C ARG A 192 -9.03 36.77 -13.86
N GLU A 193 -8.68 36.48 -15.10
CA GLU A 193 -8.66 35.11 -15.64
C GLU A 193 -7.42 34.34 -15.17
N ILE A 194 -6.27 35.02 -15.13
CA ILE A 194 -5.01 34.51 -14.59
C ILE A 194 -5.17 34.16 -13.10
N SER A 195 -5.92 34.98 -12.35
CA SER A 195 -6.12 34.78 -10.92
C SER A 195 -6.68 33.39 -10.59
N ALA A 196 -7.54 32.83 -11.43
CA ALA A 196 -8.09 31.48 -11.22
C ALA A 196 -7.03 30.38 -11.37
N LEU A 197 -6.16 30.47 -12.37
CA LEU A 197 -5.06 29.50 -12.57
C LEU A 197 -3.97 29.64 -11.52
N VAL A 198 -3.62 30.87 -11.15
CA VAL A 198 -2.66 31.16 -10.08
C VAL A 198 -3.14 30.60 -8.74
N ARG A 199 -4.45 30.67 -8.46
CA ARG A 199 -5.03 30.01 -7.27
C ARG A 199 -4.80 28.50 -7.25
N ILE A 200 -4.89 27.82 -8.40
CA ILE A 200 -4.63 26.38 -8.48
C ILE A 200 -3.14 26.09 -8.28
N GLU A 201 -2.28 26.89 -8.90
CA GLU A 201 -0.83 26.76 -8.78
C GLU A 201 -0.34 26.93 -7.33
N GLN A 202 -0.88 27.93 -6.63
CA GLN A 202 -0.49 28.30 -5.27
C GLN A 202 -1.09 27.42 -4.17
N LYS A 203 -2.11 26.61 -4.48
CA LYS A 203 -2.65 25.66 -3.51
C LYS A 203 -1.56 24.72 -3.01
N GLU A 204 -1.70 24.18 -1.80
CA GLU A 204 -0.76 23.19 -1.29
C GLU A 204 -0.91 21.85 -2.02
N VAL A 205 0.13 20.99 -1.96
CA VAL A 205 0.02 19.64 -2.51
C VAL A 205 -0.62 18.76 -1.44
N VAL A 206 -1.73 18.10 -1.77
CA VAL A 206 -2.35 17.14 -0.85
C VAL A 206 -1.45 15.91 -0.75
N HIS A 207 -0.81 15.74 0.41
CA HIS A 207 -0.03 14.55 0.72
C HIS A 207 -0.91 13.51 1.41
N LEU A 208 -0.97 12.32 0.83
CA LEU A 208 -1.72 11.20 1.40
C LEU A 208 -0.93 10.55 2.54
N THR A 209 -1.42 10.67 3.78
CA THR A 209 -0.76 10.16 5.01
C THR A 209 -1.49 8.96 5.62
N ALA A 210 -0.76 7.94 6.08
CA ALA A 210 -1.36 6.77 6.75
C ALA A 210 -1.55 7.13 8.23
N CYS A 211 -2.82 7.19 8.67
CA CYS A 211 -3.23 7.65 9.99
C CYS A 211 -2.64 9.02 10.44
N GLY A 212 -2.22 9.87 9.49
CA GLY A 212 -1.53 11.13 9.80
C GLY A 212 -0.09 10.98 10.31
N LEU A 213 0.43 9.74 10.39
CA LEU A 213 1.75 9.45 10.95
C LEU A 213 2.80 9.12 9.88
N VAL A 214 2.39 8.41 8.83
CA VAL A 214 3.32 7.88 7.83
C VAL A 214 3.08 8.52 6.47
N TYR A 215 4.08 9.26 5.99
CA TYR A 215 4.17 9.74 4.62
C TYR A 215 4.72 8.61 3.73
N LEU A 216 3.89 8.13 2.80
CA LEU A 216 4.30 7.04 1.92
C LEU A 216 4.85 7.59 0.61
N GLU A 217 6.07 8.08 0.73
CA GLU A 217 6.90 8.48 -0.40
C GLU A 217 7.73 7.28 -0.89
N ARG A 218 8.37 7.39 -2.05
CA ARG A 218 9.28 6.32 -2.52
C ARG A 218 10.44 6.07 -1.55
N THR A 219 10.86 7.09 -0.82
CA THR A 219 11.86 7.02 0.26
C THR A 219 11.41 6.11 1.41
N PHE A 220 10.10 6.01 1.67
CA PHE A 220 9.55 5.10 2.68
C PHE A 220 9.88 3.64 2.39
N LEU A 221 9.92 3.21 1.12
CA LEU A 221 10.32 1.83 0.79
C LEU A 221 11.75 1.56 1.25
N LEU A 222 12.67 2.49 1.01
CA LEU A 222 14.06 2.33 1.42
C LEU A 222 14.18 2.27 2.94
N SER A 223 13.44 3.12 3.66
CA SER A 223 13.38 3.08 5.12
C SER A 223 12.76 1.77 5.63
N ALA A 224 11.70 1.28 5.01
CA ALA A 224 11.05 0.02 5.38
C ALA A 224 11.99 -1.18 5.19
N PHE A 225 12.65 -1.28 4.02
CA PHE A 225 13.65 -2.31 3.76
C PHE A 225 14.85 -2.21 4.70
N GLY A 226 15.36 -1.01 4.94
CA GLY A 226 16.45 -0.78 5.89
C GLY A 226 16.07 -1.22 7.30
N THR A 227 14.86 -0.90 7.74
CA THR A 227 14.33 -1.30 9.04
C THR A 227 14.27 -2.83 9.17
N VAL A 228 13.64 -3.50 8.21
CA VAL A 228 13.54 -4.97 8.19
C VAL A 228 14.94 -5.61 8.19
N PHE A 229 15.88 -5.07 7.40
CA PHE A 229 17.25 -5.56 7.33
C PHE A 229 18.00 -5.37 8.66
N THR A 230 17.98 -4.17 9.25
CA THR A 230 18.67 -3.87 10.51
C THR A 230 18.15 -4.71 11.65
N TYR A 231 16.82 -4.79 11.82
CA TYR A 231 16.24 -5.62 12.88
C TYR A 231 16.41 -7.12 12.60
N GLY A 232 16.35 -7.55 11.34
CA GLY A 232 16.66 -8.92 10.96
C GLY A 232 18.09 -9.34 11.33
N LEU A 233 19.08 -8.47 11.07
CA LEU A 233 20.46 -8.68 11.52
C LEU A 233 20.60 -8.69 13.03
N LEU A 234 19.89 -7.81 13.75
CA LEU A 234 19.91 -7.78 15.20
C LEU A 234 19.40 -9.09 15.80
N ILE A 235 18.28 -9.60 15.28
CA ILE A 235 17.70 -10.90 15.68
C ILE A 235 18.67 -12.04 15.40
N SER A 236 19.31 -12.04 14.23
CA SER A 236 20.31 -13.05 13.87
C SER A 236 21.50 -13.03 14.83
N ASN A 237 22.02 -11.84 15.16
CA ASN A 237 23.14 -11.68 16.09
C ASN A 237 22.80 -12.12 17.52
N LEU A 238 21.56 -11.94 17.98
CA LEU A 238 21.11 -12.42 19.30
C LEU A 238 21.18 -13.95 19.41
N LYS A 239 20.95 -14.69 18.31
CA LYS A 239 21.12 -16.15 18.27
C LYS A 239 22.59 -16.56 18.43
N PHE A 240 23.52 -15.77 17.90
CA PHE A 240 24.97 -16.03 18.04
C PHE A 240 25.51 -15.75 19.44
N THR A 241 24.82 -14.96 20.26
CA THR A 241 25.26 -14.62 21.63
C THR A 241 24.71 -15.56 22.71
N SER A 242 23.78 -16.46 22.37
CA SER A 242 23.18 -17.42 23.30
C SER A 242 23.81 -18.82 23.26
N PHE A 243 25.03 -18.96 22.71
CA PHE A 243 25.83 -20.19 22.73
C PHE A 243 27.07 -20.02 23.61
#